data_AF-A0A1Y3NLV3-F1
#
_entry.id   AF-A0A1Y3NLV3-F1
#
_cell.length_a   1.000
_cell.length_b   1.000
_cell.length_c   1.000
_cell.angle_alpha   90.00
_cell.angle_beta   90.00
_cell.angle_gamma   90.00
#
_symmetry.space_group_name_H-M   'P 1'
#
loop_
_entity.id
_entity.type
_entity.pdbx_description
1 polymer ?
#
loop_
_entity_poly.entity_id
_entity_poly.type
_entity_poly.pdbx_seq_one_letter_code
_entity_poly.pdbx_strand_id
1 'polypeptide(L)'
;MYAAGGLHPMKFSQYFVLKDTVSYLQNVYIPGLYHIHSIKPSEINTIHPIGGAIFDEVKTTNYFKTMMKVERKASTIIEGYILQTYRGYYISSINHLCKETIIKDKYYFAEGEETRILNDYFDKLQELENDLKSGKYGGKHSSDYSIFDKLNNKPGCVRVLEDYMNGIPVESYDLTNQTSIMELDFDIINNQFFNLFNNLKGDISGHISVMNELGAAYLLDETEKYMRITLAGHAVCSTIIFIIFYFFVSKPIKQQLRIIDSLTNITFSIPPSIYNSSPKIKNFIENGKLEE
;
A
#
# COMPACT_ATOMS: atom_id res chain seq x y z
N MET A 1 -35.12 -12.29 -5.80
CA MET A 1 -33.87 -12.80 -5.22
C MET A 1 -32.72 -11.90 -5.63
N TYR A 2 -32.27 -11.01 -4.75
CA TYR A 2 -30.96 -10.39 -4.89
C TYR A 2 -29.98 -11.29 -4.14
N ALA A 3 -29.05 -11.92 -4.86
CA ALA A 3 -27.94 -12.63 -4.24
C ALA A 3 -27.29 -11.70 -3.21
N ALA A 4 -26.91 -12.25 -2.05
CA ALA A 4 -26.16 -11.53 -1.03
C ALA A 4 -24.77 -11.17 -1.58
N GLY A 5 -24.73 -10.18 -2.46
CA GLY A 5 -23.50 -9.62 -3.00
C GLY A 5 -22.76 -9.00 -1.83
N GLY A 6 -21.66 -9.63 -1.43
CA GLY A 6 -20.67 -8.98 -0.55
C GLY A 6 -20.44 -7.56 -1.05
N LEU A 7 -20.31 -6.61 -0.13
CA LEU A 7 -20.04 -5.21 -0.48
C LEU A 7 -18.87 -5.18 -1.47
N HIS A 8 -19.17 -4.84 -2.73
CA HIS A 8 -18.18 -4.80 -3.79
C HIS A 8 -17.04 -3.89 -3.32
N PRO A 9 -15.75 -4.29 -3.38
CA PRO A 9 -14.63 -3.50 -2.84
C PRO A 9 -14.53 -2.09 -3.45
N MET A 10 -15.20 -1.86 -4.58
CA MET A 10 -15.42 -0.56 -5.22
C MET A 10 -16.33 0.41 -4.44
N LYS A 11 -16.98 0.00 -3.34
CA LYS A 11 -17.80 0.91 -2.53
C LYS A 11 -16.97 1.71 -1.52
N PHE A 12 -15.71 1.35 -1.31
CA PHE A 12 -14.79 2.13 -0.47
C PHE A 12 -14.13 3.20 -1.33
N SER A 13 -14.33 4.49 -1.00
CA SER A 13 -13.72 5.59 -1.74
C SER A 13 -12.19 5.52 -1.75
N GLN A 14 -11.59 4.96 -0.69
CA GLN A 14 -10.14 4.78 -0.59
C GLN A 14 -9.61 3.67 -1.51
N TYR A 15 -10.44 2.70 -1.95
CA TYR A 15 -10.01 1.65 -2.87
C TYR A 15 -9.57 2.23 -4.22
N PHE A 16 -10.32 3.19 -4.76
CA PHE A 16 -9.97 3.86 -6.02
C PHE A 16 -8.69 4.68 -5.87
N VAL A 17 -8.53 5.42 -4.77
CA VAL A 17 -7.30 6.18 -4.50
C VAL A 17 -6.09 5.25 -4.43
N LEU A 18 -6.18 4.13 -3.71
CA LEU A 18 -5.08 3.17 -3.61
C LEU A 18 -4.79 2.49 -4.95
N LYS A 19 -5.84 2.06 -5.67
CA LYS A 19 -5.73 1.41 -6.98
C LYS A 19 -5.12 2.35 -8.01
N ASP A 20 -5.54 3.61 -8.03
CA ASP A 20 -5.02 4.64 -8.93
C ASP A 20 -3.58 4.99 -8.56
N THR A 21 -3.24 5.03 -7.27
CA THR A 21 -1.86 5.24 -6.80
C THR A 21 -0.95 4.08 -7.23
N VAL A 22 -1.38 2.82 -7.04
CA VAL A 22 -0.62 1.64 -7.49
C VAL A 22 -0.51 1.62 -9.02
N SER A 23 -1.59 1.92 -9.74
CA SER A 23 -1.59 2.00 -11.20
C SER A 23 -0.64 3.08 -11.71
N TYR A 24 -0.65 4.27 -11.09
CA TYR A 24 0.27 5.35 -11.39
C TYR A 24 1.72 4.93 -11.11
N LEU A 25 1.98 4.30 -9.97
CA LEU A 25 3.31 3.79 -9.63
C LEU A 25 3.81 2.77 -10.66
N GLN A 26 2.98 1.79 -11.02
CA GLN A 26 3.34 0.70 -11.93
C GLN A 26 3.47 1.13 -13.39
N ASN A 27 2.58 2.02 -13.86
CA ASN A 27 2.45 2.31 -15.29
C ASN A 27 3.06 3.66 -15.70
N VAL A 28 3.26 4.59 -14.76
CA VAL A 28 3.77 5.93 -15.06
C VAL A 28 5.10 6.18 -14.36
N TYR A 29 5.14 6.03 -13.03
CA TYR A 29 6.31 6.40 -12.23
C TYR A 29 7.49 5.42 -12.42
N ILE A 30 7.27 4.11 -12.25
CA ILE A 30 8.31 3.09 -12.39
C ILE A 30 8.84 3.06 -13.84
N PRO A 31 8.01 3.04 -14.90
CA PRO A 31 8.48 3.08 -16.28
C PRO A 31 9.20 4.39 -16.63
N GLY A 32 8.73 5.53 -16.10
CA GLY A 32 9.39 6.83 -16.25
C GLY A 32 10.77 6.90 -15.60
N LEU A 33 10.93 6.26 -14.44
CA LEU A 33 12.23 6.07 -13.77
C LEU A 33 13.15 5.09 -14.53
N TYR A 34 12.56 4.07 -15.18
CA TYR A 34 13.27 3.05 -15.95
C TYR A 34 14.07 3.62 -17.14
N HIS A 35 13.61 4.72 -17.73
CA HIS A 35 14.34 5.41 -18.79
C HIS A 35 15.54 6.23 -18.27
N ILE A 36 15.58 6.54 -16.97
CA ILE A 36 16.59 7.43 -16.37
C ILE A 36 17.64 6.64 -15.58
N HIS A 37 17.35 5.41 -15.12
CA HIS A 37 18.30 4.57 -14.40
C HIS A 37 18.30 3.12 -14.89
N SER A 38 19.49 2.66 -15.27
CA SER A 38 19.81 1.28 -15.64
C SER A 38 19.35 0.25 -14.60
N ILE A 39 18.97 -0.96 -15.06
CA ILE A 39 18.72 -2.15 -14.23
C ILE A 39 20.01 -2.61 -13.52
N LYS A 40 21.18 -2.20 -14.06
CA LYS A 40 22.44 -2.33 -13.34
C LYS A 40 22.45 -1.29 -12.22
N PRO A 41 22.76 -1.67 -10.97
CA PRO A 41 22.89 -0.70 -9.89
C PRO A 41 23.82 0.41 -10.38
N SER A 42 23.31 1.64 -10.46
CA SER A 42 24.23 2.78 -10.55
C SER A 42 25.10 2.69 -9.30
N GLU A 43 26.42 2.71 -9.46
CA GLU A 43 27.42 2.68 -8.39
C GLU A 43 27.39 3.96 -7.53
N ILE A 44 26.19 4.44 -7.19
CA ILE A 44 25.97 5.56 -6.30
C ILE A 44 26.19 4.99 -4.89
N ASN A 45 27.44 5.05 -4.48
CA ASN A 45 27.90 4.71 -3.15
C ASN A 45 27.36 5.77 -2.18
N THR A 46 26.34 5.42 -1.41
CA THR A 46 25.86 6.26 -0.31
C THR A 46 26.70 5.99 0.93
N ILE A 47 27.51 6.97 1.33
CA ILE A 47 28.34 6.91 2.52
C ILE A 47 27.50 7.32 3.73
N HIS A 48 27.36 6.44 4.73
CA HIS A 48 26.70 6.76 5.99
C HIS A 48 27.76 7.15 7.03
N PRO A 49 27.84 8.44 7.45
CA PRO A 49 28.74 8.84 8.52
C PRO A 49 28.18 8.40 9.88
N ILE A 50 28.95 7.64 10.65
CA ILE A 50 28.58 7.23 12.04
C ILE A 50 29.13 8.24 13.07
N GLY A 51 29.84 9.27 12.62
CA GLY A 51 30.45 10.31 13.46
C GLY A 51 31.95 10.09 13.66
N GLY A 52 32.69 11.20 13.79
CA GLY A 52 34.13 11.20 14.07
C GLY A 52 34.99 10.50 13.02
N ALA A 53 35.07 11.03 11.79
CA ALA A 53 35.95 10.57 10.70
C ALA A 53 35.89 9.06 10.31
N ILE A 54 34.96 8.29 10.89
CA ILE A 54 34.76 6.88 10.59
C ILE A 54 33.56 6.76 9.64
N PHE A 55 33.80 6.12 8.50
CA PHE A 55 32.78 5.82 7.49
C PHE A 55 32.38 4.35 7.61
N ASP A 56 31.06 4.06 7.63
CA ASP A 56 30.56 2.68 7.57
C ASP A 56 30.74 2.07 6.17
N GLU A 57 30.58 0.75 6.11
CA GLU A 57 30.55 -0.07 4.92
C GLU A 57 29.66 0.54 3.81
N VAL A 58 30.23 0.69 2.61
CA VAL A 58 29.55 1.27 1.45
C VAL A 58 28.37 0.37 1.05
N LYS A 59 27.15 0.81 1.34
CA LYS A 59 25.94 0.10 0.92
C LYS A 59 25.42 0.66 -0.40
N THR A 60 25.32 -0.21 -1.39
CA THR A 60 24.68 0.08 -2.67
C THR A 60 23.16 0.07 -2.48
N THR A 61 22.59 1.26 -2.27
CA THR A 61 21.14 1.41 -2.08
C THR A 61 20.46 1.48 -3.44
N ASN A 62 20.05 0.33 -3.96
CA ASN A 62 19.32 0.26 -5.22
C ASN A 62 17.91 0.87 -5.03
N TYR A 63 17.68 2.07 -5.58
CA TYR A 63 16.39 2.78 -5.49
C TYR A 63 15.23 1.96 -6.05
N PHE A 64 15.46 1.22 -7.14
CA PHE A 64 14.50 0.28 -7.69
C PHE A 64 14.17 -0.86 -6.70
N LYS A 65 15.16 -1.42 -6.03
CA LYS A 65 14.94 -2.43 -4.95
C LYS A 65 14.14 -1.85 -3.79
N THR A 66 14.28 -0.56 -3.50
CA THR A 66 13.52 0.14 -2.45
C THR A 66 12.07 0.36 -2.90
N MET A 67 11.83 0.82 -4.13
CA MET A 67 10.47 0.93 -4.67
C MET A 67 9.76 -0.41 -4.81
N MET A 68 10.46 -1.47 -5.24
CA MET A 68 9.92 -2.82 -5.27
C MET A 68 9.52 -3.33 -3.87
N LYS A 69 10.23 -2.91 -2.81
CA LYS A 69 9.83 -3.23 -1.42
C LYS A 69 8.57 -2.46 -1.00
N VAL A 70 8.43 -1.20 -1.43
CA VAL A 70 7.24 -0.38 -1.15
C VAL A 70 6.02 -0.94 -1.89
N GLU A 71 6.18 -1.28 -3.17
CA GLU A 71 5.13 -1.90 -4.00
C GLU A 71 4.67 -3.24 -3.39
N ARG A 72 5.59 -4.14 -3.04
CA ARG A 72 5.21 -5.41 -2.38
C ARG A 72 4.44 -5.19 -1.09
N LYS A 73 4.86 -4.24 -0.24
CA LYS A 73 4.14 -3.93 1.01
C LYS A 73 2.74 -3.36 0.73
N ALA A 74 2.60 -2.50 -0.28
CA ALA A 74 1.30 -1.95 -0.67
C ALA A 74 0.37 -3.05 -1.23
N SER A 75 0.88 -3.94 -2.09
CA SER A 75 0.14 -5.09 -2.63
C SER A 75 -0.32 -6.03 -1.51
N THR A 76 0.54 -6.33 -0.54
CA THR A 76 0.18 -7.13 0.65
C THR A 76 -0.92 -6.48 1.49
N ILE A 77 -0.89 -5.15 1.66
CA ILE A 77 -1.97 -4.41 2.35
C ILE A 77 -3.29 -4.52 1.58
N ILE A 78 -3.25 -4.35 0.25
CA ILE A 78 -4.44 -4.50 -0.62
C ILE A 78 -5.01 -5.91 -0.53
N GLU A 79 -4.16 -6.94 -0.59
CA GLU A 79 -4.57 -8.34 -0.43
C GLU A 79 -5.22 -8.57 0.93
N GLY A 80 -4.67 -7.98 2.01
CA GLY A 80 -5.29 -8.01 3.34
C GLY A 80 -6.69 -7.39 3.38
N TYR A 81 -6.89 -6.24 2.70
CA TYR A 81 -8.21 -5.61 2.56
C TYR A 81 -9.20 -6.48 1.78
N ILE A 82 -8.73 -7.11 0.70
CA ILE A 82 -9.54 -8.06 -0.09
C ILE A 82 -9.94 -9.26 0.78
N LEU A 83 -9.01 -9.81 1.58
CA LEU A 83 -9.27 -10.92 2.50
C LEU A 83 -10.30 -10.56 3.58
N GLN A 84 -10.25 -9.34 4.14
CA GLN A 84 -11.28 -8.88 5.08
C GLN A 84 -12.66 -8.81 4.41
N THR A 85 -12.72 -8.42 3.14
CA THR A 85 -13.95 -8.42 2.35
C THR A 85 -14.47 -9.85 2.13
N TYR A 86 -13.58 -10.82 1.93
CA TYR A 86 -13.95 -12.24 1.84
C TYR A 86 -14.54 -12.80 3.14
N ARG A 87 -14.07 -12.37 4.33
CA ARG A 87 -14.72 -12.77 5.60
C ARG A 87 -16.19 -12.33 5.65
N GLY A 88 -16.48 -11.10 5.24
CA GLY A 88 -17.85 -10.60 5.13
C GLY A 88 -18.70 -11.40 4.13
N TYR A 89 -18.10 -11.81 3.01
CA TYR A 89 -18.73 -12.68 2.02
C TYR A 89 -19.09 -14.05 2.61
N TYR A 90 -18.12 -14.76 3.19
CA TYR A 90 -18.34 -16.10 3.75
C TYR A 90 -19.34 -16.10 4.91
N ILE A 91 -19.31 -15.09 5.79
CA ILE A 91 -20.32 -14.94 6.85
C ILE A 91 -21.72 -14.75 6.26
N SER A 92 -21.84 -13.94 5.20
CA SER A 92 -23.13 -13.75 4.53
C SER A 92 -23.59 -15.01 3.79
N SER A 93 -22.68 -15.79 3.21
CA SER A 93 -22.97 -17.09 2.59
C SER A 93 -23.44 -18.12 3.63
N ILE A 94 -22.76 -18.23 4.78
CA ILE A 94 -23.18 -19.10 5.89
C ILE A 94 -24.58 -18.71 6.36
N ASN A 95 -24.84 -17.42 6.60
CA ASN A 95 -26.14 -16.95 7.05
C ASN A 95 -27.25 -17.25 6.01
N HIS A 96 -26.93 -17.16 4.71
CA HIS A 96 -27.87 -17.56 3.66
C HIS A 96 -28.13 -19.06 3.67
N LEU A 97 -27.08 -19.87 3.78
CA LEU A 97 -27.20 -21.33 3.79
C LEU A 97 -28.00 -21.81 5.02
N CYS A 98 -27.78 -21.22 6.20
CA CYS A 98 -28.57 -21.52 7.39
C CYS A 98 -30.07 -21.24 7.17
N LYS A 99 -30.43 -20.18 6.42
CA LYS A 99 -31.83 -19.90 6.06
C LYS A 99 -32.40 -20.99 5.16
N GLU A 100 -31.66 -21.41 4.14
CA GLU A 100 -32.07 -22.48 3.22
C GLU A 100 -32.23 -23.82 3.94
N THR A 101 -31.29 -24.16 4.84
CA THR A 101 -31.36 -25.37 5.68
C THR A 101 -32.57 -25.38 6.60
N ILE A 102 -32.91 -24.25 7.24
CA ILE A 102 -34.06 -24.13 8.14
C ILE A 102 -35.39 -24.25 7.38
N ILE A 103 -35.45 -23.71 6.17
CA ILE A 103 -36.62 -23.83 5.28
C ILE A 103 -36.82 -25.28 4.79
N LYS A 104 -35.86 -26.19 5.06
CA LYS A 104 -35.87 -27.60 4.65
C LYS A 104 -36.25 -27.75 3.18
N ASP A 105 -35.58 -26.99 2.32
CA ASP A 105 -35.77 -27.14 0.88
C ASP A 105 -35.12 -28.45 0.40
N LYS A 106 -35.82 -29.57 0.66
CA LYS A 106 -35.40 -30.94 0.30
C LYS A 106 -35.27 -31.15 -1.20
N TYR A 107 -35.68 -30.18 -2.03
CA TYR A 107 -35.53 -30.26 -3.47
C TYR A 107 -34.10 -29.98 -3.94
N TYR A 108 -33.31 -29.23 -3.17
CA TYR A 108 -32.00 -28.75 -3.63
C TYR A 108 -30.80 -29.44 -2.97
N PHE A 109 -30.97 -30.04 -1.79
CA PHE A 109 -29.88 -30.67 -1.05
C PHE A 109 -30.18 -32.14 -0.75
N ALA A 110 -29.20 -33.02 -1.01
CA ALA A 110 -29.26 -34.39 -0.54
C ALA A 110 -29.14 -34.43 0.99
N GLU A 111 -29.71 -35.44 1.64
CA GLU A 111 -29.66 -35.59 3.10
C GLU A 111 -28.22 -35.51 3.63
N GLY A 112 -27.94 -34.53 4.49
CA GLY A 112 -26.62 -34.28 5.09
C GLY A 112 -25.69 -33.38 4.27
N GLU A 113 -26.07 -32.99 3.05
CA GLU A 113 -25.26 -32.12 2.20
C GLU A 113 -25.19 -30.68 2.72
N GLU A 114 -26.28 -30.19 3.29
CA GLU A 114 -26.35 -28.87 3.94
C GLU A 114 -25.34 -28.73 5.09
N THR A 115 -25.21 -29.78 5.91
CA THR A 115 -24.26 -29.80 7.03
C THR A 115 -22.82 -29.84 6.53
N ARG A 116 -22.56 -30.61 5.46
CA ARG A 116 -21.25 -30.65 4.80
C ARG A 116 -20.84 -29.28 4.28
N ILE A 117 -21.74 -28.59 3.56
CA ILE A 117 -21.45 -27.26 2.98
C ILE A 117 -21.24 -26.22 4.09
N LEU A 118 -22.02 -26.24 5.17
CA LEU A 118 -21.81 -25.36 6.32
C LEU A 118 -20.43 -25.57 6.96
N ASN A 119 -20.04 -26.82 7.18
CA ASN A 119 -18.72 -27.15 7.73
C ASN A 119 -17.59 -26.69 6.79
N ASP A 120 -17.71 -26.91 5.47
CA ASP A 120 -16.72 -26.44 4.49
C ASP A 120 -16.53 -24.91 4.56
N TYR A 121 -17.60 -24.14 4.73
CA TYR A 121 -17.51 -22.69 4.86
C TYR A 121 -16.94 -22.25 6.21
N PHE A 122 -17.29 -22.96 7.28
CA PHE A 122 -16.75 -22.71 8.61
C PHE A 122 -15.24 -22.95 8.66
N ASP A 123 -14.79 -24.08 8.10
CA ASP A 123 -13.37 -24.45 8.02
C ASP A 123 -12.58 -23.40 7.23
N LYS A 124 -13.10 -22.92 6.10
CA LYS A 124 -12.49 -21.82 5.34
C LYS A 124 -12.41 -20.52 6.13
N LEU A 125 -13.45 -20.18 6.89
CA LEU A 125 -13.45 -18.99 7.75
C LEU A 125 -12.40 -19.11 8.87
N GLN A 126 -12.26 -20.30 9.44
CA GLN A 126 -11.27 -20.59 10.47
C GLN A 126 -9.85 -20.58 9.92
N GLU A 127 -9.61 -21.13 8.72
CA GLU A 127 -8.34 -21.03 8.01
C GLU A 127 -7.96 -19.58 7.76
N LEU A 128 -8.87 -18.77 7.20
CA LEU A 128 -8.63 -17.34 6.94
C LEU A 128 -8.31 -16.57 8.22
N GLU A 129 -9.00 -16.89 9.32
CA GLU A 129 -8.72 -16.28 10.62
C GLU A 129 -7.34 -16.65 11.16
N ASN A 130 -6.95 -17.93 11.04
CA ASN A 130 -5.63 -18.40 11.44
C ASN A 130 -4.51 -17.81 10.56
N ASP A 131 -4.73 -17.67 9.26
CA ASP A 131 -3.79 -17.04 8.33
C ASP A 131 -3.59 -15.55 8.65
N LEU A 132 -4.66 -14.83 9.04
CA LEU A 132 -4.57 -13.45 9.50
C LEU A 132 -3.82 -13.35 10.85
N LYS A 133 -4.14 -14.21 11.81
CA LYS A 133 -3.50 -14.24 13.14
C LYS A 133 -2.02 -14.62 13.07
N SER A 134 -1.66 -15.52 12.17
CA SER A 134 -0.26 -15.95 11.99
C SER A 134 0.61 -14.92 11.27
N GLY A 135 0.03 -13.84 10.73
CA GLY A 135 0.78 -12.86 9.95
C GLY A 135 1.28 -13.40 8.62
N LYS A 136 0.66 -14.47 8.08
CA LYS A 136 1.02 -15.09 6.79
C LYS A 136 1.12 -14.07 5.65
N TYR A 137 0.30 -13.03 5.71
CA TYR A 137 0.31 -11.91 4.77
C TYR A 137 1.18 -10.73 5.24
N GLY A 138 2.31 -10.99 5.91
CA GLY A 138 3.34 -9.98 6.20
C GLY A 138 2.94 -8.82 7.14
N GLY A 139 1.75 -8.87 7.73
CA GLY A 139 1.27 -7.91 8.73
C GLY A 139 1.59 -8.38 10.16
N LYS A 140 1.85 -7.42 11.06
CA LYS A 140 1.85 -7.70 12.51
C LYS A 140 0.46 -8.14 12.98
N HIS A 141 0.37 -8.77 14.15
CA HIS A 141 -0.93 -9.12 14.72
C HIS A 141 -1.75 -7.85 14.98
N SER A 142 -3.09 -7.92 14.92
CA SER A 142 -3.93 -6.72 15.12
C SER A 142 -3.74 -6.08 16.50
N SER A 143 -3.30 -6.86 17.50
CA SER A 143 -2.91 -6.37 18.83
C SER A 143 -1.64 -5.52 18.84
N ASP A 144 -0.81 -5.61 17.80
CA ASP A 144 0.47 -4.91 17.75
C ASP A 144 0.33 -3.49 17.17
N TYR A 145 -0.86 -3.15 16.67
CA TYR A 145 -1.18 -1.82 16.18
C TYR A 145 -2.02 -1.09 17.24
N SER A 146 -1.42 -0.10 17.89
CA SER A 146 -2.07 0.67 18.96
C SER A 146 -3.38 1.36 18.53
N ILE A 147 -3.57 1.60 17.23
CA ILE A 147 -4.82 2.12 16.67
C ILE A 147 -6.02 1.18 16.91
N PHE A 148 -5.78 -0.12 17.08
CA PHE A 148 -6.83 -1.12 17.31
C PHE A 148 -7.04 -1.45 18.80
N ASP A 149 -6.28 -0.82 19.73
CA ASP A 149 -6.42 -1.07 21.17
C ASP A 149 -7.84 -0.78 21.68
N LYS A 150 -8.53 0.18 21.07
CA LYS A 150 -9.92 0.52 21.38
C LYS A 150 -10.91 -0.59 20.99
N LEU A 151 -10.55 -1.43 20.03
CA LEU A 151 -11.37 -2.56 19.56
C LEU A 151 -11.05 -3.84 20.34
N ASN A 152 -9.77 -4.06 20.67
CA ASN A 152 -9.31 -5.28 21.34
C ASN A 152 -9.73 -5.37 22.83
N ASN A 153 -10.06 -4.25 23.47
CA ASN A 153 -10.37 -4.17 24.91
C ASN A 153 -11.86 -4.29 25.28
N LYS A 154 -12.71 -4.85 24.42
CA LYS A 154 -14.14 -5.10 24.72
C LYS A 154 -14.51 -6.60 24.66
N PRO A 155 -14.07 -7.43 25.61
CA PRO A 155 -14.26 -8.89 25.59
C PRO A 155 -15.71 -9.37 25.85
N GLY A 156 -16.72 -8.51 25.73
CA GLY A 156 -18.11 -8.82 26.14
C GLY A 156 -19.13 -9.09 25.04
N CYS A 157 -18.76 -9.02 23.76
CA CYS A 157 -19.75 -9.06 22.66
C CYS A 157 -20.14 -10.45 22.17
N VAL A 158 -19.45 -11.53 22.59
CA VAL A 158 -19.83 -12.88 22.19
C VAL A 158 -20.65 -13.51 23.31
N ARG A 159 -21.98 -13.40 23.20
CA ARG A 159 -22.90 -14.19 24.04
C ARG A 159 -22.68 -15.67 23.72
N VAL A 160 -22.79 -16.51 24.75
CA VAL A 160 -22.58 -17.96 24.70
C VAL A 160 -23.54 -18.58 23.67
N LEU A 161 -22.99 -18.97 22.51
CA LEU A 161 -23.72 -19.60 21.40
C LEU A 161 -24.34 -20.94 21.81
N GLU A 162 -23.73 -21.59 22.79
CA GLU A 162 -24.10 -22.90 23.33
C GLU A 162 -25.51 -22.91 23.94
N ASP A 163 -25.91 -21.83 24.60
CA ASP A 163 -27.25 -21.68 25.19
C ASP A 163 -28.36 -21.60 24.12
N TYR A 164 -28.03 -21.10 22.93
CA TYR A 164 -28.98 -20.97 21.82
C TYR A 164 -29.15 -22.26 21.01
N MET A 165 -28.10 -23.08 20.89
CA MET A 165 -28.17 -24.32 20.11
C MET A 165 -29.00 -25.42 20.80
N ASN A 166 -29.04 -25.40 22.13
CA ASN A 166 -29.73 -26.43 22.92
C ASN A 166 -31.26 -26.21 23.03
N GLY A 167 -31.80 -25.13 22.47
CA GLY A 167 -33.20 -24.72 22.66
C GLY A 167 -34.05 -24.61 21.40
N ILE A 168 -33.63 -25.16 20.26
CA ILE A 168 -34.36 -25.03 18.99
C ILE A 168 -35.64 -25.90 19.06
N PRO A 169 -36.85 -25.31 19.05
CA PRO A 169 -38.09 -26.09 19.05
C PRO A 169 -38.22 -26.85 17.73
N VAL A 170 -38.61 -28.13 17.83
CA VAL A 170 -38.90 -28.98 16.66
C VAL A 170 -40.38 -28.83 16.34
N GLU A 171 -40.72 -27.86 15.50
CA GLU A 171 -42.08 -27.70 14.99
C GLU A 171 -42.21 -28.28 13.57
N SER A 172 -43.39 -28.84 13.25
CA SER A 172 -43.71 -29.36 11.92
C SER A 172 -44.80 -28.52 11.28
N TYR A 173 -44.50 -27.91 10.14
CA TYR A 173 -45.44 -27.08 9.38
C TYR A 173 -45.96 -27.85 8.15
N ASP A 174 -47.22 -27.64 7.80
CA ASP A 174 -47.83 -28.19 6.59
C ASP A 174 -47.59 -27.26 5.40
N LEU A 175 -46.58 -27.59 4.58
CA LEU A 175 -46.19 -26.79 3.42
C LEU A 175 -47.24 -26.76 2.29
N THR A 176 -48.33 -27.53 2.40
CA THR A 176 -49.45 -27.46 1.45
C THR A 176 -50.51 -26.43 1.87
N ASN A 177 -50.45 -25.95 3.11
CA ASN A 177 -51.38 -25.00 3.68
C ASN A 177 -50.78 -23.59 3.74
N GLN A 178 -51.40 -22.64 3.05
CA GLN A 178 -50.92 -21.25 2.99
C GLN A 178 -50.83 -20.58 4.37
N THR A 179 -51.73 -20.88 5.29
CA THR A 179 -51.70 -20.34 6.66
C THR A 179 -50.49 -20.87 7.43
N SER A 180 -50.19 -22.17 7.30
CA SER A 180 -49.03 -22.79 7.95
C SER A 180 -47.71 -22.25 7.37
N ILE A 181 -47.67 -21.90 6.07
CA ILE A 181 -46.52 -21.21 5.45
C ILE A 181 -46.36 -19.79 6.02
N MET A 182 -47.45 -19.05 6.24
CA MET A 182 -47.38 -17.70 6.84
C MET A 182 -46.92 -17.75 8.31
N GLU A 183 -47.37 -18.75 9.08
CA GLU A 183 -46.91 -18.99 10.45
C GLU A 183 -45.42 -19.33 10.47
N LEU A 184 -44.96 -20.22 9.58
CA LEU A 184 -43.54 -20.54 9.42
C LEU A 184 -42.69 -19.30 9.10
N ASP A 185 -43.13 -18.47 8.14
CA ASP A 185 -42.41 -17.24 7.79
C ASP A 185 -42.36 -16.26 8.97
N PHE A 186 -43.46 -16.12 9.71
CA PHE A 186 -43.51 -15.29 10.91
C PHE A 186 -42.56 -15.82 12.01
N ASP A 187 -42.52 -17.13 12.24
CA ASP A 187 -41.64 -17.75 13.23
C ASP A 187 -40.17 -17.64 12.83
N ILE A 188 -39.85 -17.77 11.53
CA ILE A 188 -38.51 -17.54 10.99
C ILE A 188 -38.08 -16.09 11.21
N ILE A 189 -38.93 -15.11 10.86
CA ILE A 189 -38.61 -13.69 10.99
C ILE A 189 -38.41 -13.30 12.46
N ASN A 190 -39.23 -13.85 13.36
CA ASN A 190 -39.20 -13.53 14.78
C ASN A 190 -38.26 -14.44 15.60
N ASN A 191 -37.63 -15.43 14.98
CA ASN A 191 -36.77 -16.36 15.68
C ASN A 191 -35.61 -15.63 16.34
N GLN A 192 -35.40 -15.86 17.64
CA GLN A 192 -34.30 -15.27 18.39
C GLN A 192 -32.93 -15.62 17.79
N PHE A 193 -32.79 -16.80 17.18
CA PHE A 193 -31.59 -17.23 16.48
C PHE A 193 -31.31 -16.35 15.25
N PHE A 194 -32.30 -16.10 14.40
CA PHE A 194 -32.10 -15.23 13.22
C PHE A 194 -31.80 -13.79 13.63
N ASN A 195 -32.45 -13.30 14.68
CA ASN A 195 -32.14 -12.00 15.26
C ASN A 195 -30.70 -11.94 15.80
N LEU A 196 -30.23 -13.00 16.47
CA LEU A 196 -28.85 -13.13 16.91
C LEU A 196 -27.87 -13.10 15.73
N PHE A 197 -28.11 -13.87 14.67
CA PHE A 197 -27.25 -13.87 13.47
C PHE A 197 -27.24 -12.53 12.74
N ASN A 198 -28.39 -11.87 12.64
CA ASN A 198 -28.48 -10.53 12.05
C ASN A 198 -27.72 -9.49 12.88
N ASN A 199 -27.83 -9.55 14.21
CA ASN A 199 -27.07 -8.69 15.11
C ASN A 199 -25.57 -8.96 15.02
N LEU A 200 -25.16 -10.23 15.03
CA LEU A 200 -23.75 -10.62 14.87
C LEU A 200 -23.19 -10.18 13.52
N LYS A 201 -23.96 -10.33 12.44
CA LYS A 201 -23.61 -9.81 11.12
C LYS A 201 -23.44 -8.29 11.15
N GLY A 202 -24.35 -7.58 11.81
CA GLY A 202 -24.28 -6.13 12.01
C GLY A 202 -23.02 -5.71 12.75
N ASP A 203 -22.73 -6.36 13.87
CA ASP A 203 -21.55 -6.10 14.70
C ASP A 203 -20.25 -6.37 13.93
N ILE A 204 -20.13 -7.55 13.29
CA ILE A 204 -18.95 -7.89 12.50
C ILE A 204 -18.75 -6.90 11.35
N SER A 205 -19.83 -6.57 10.61
CA SER A 205 -19.77 -5.60 9.52
C SER A 205 -19.38 -4.20 10.03
N GLY A 206 -19.90 -3.79 11.19
CA GLY A 206 -19.57 -2.52 11.84
C GLY A 206 -18.10 -2.48 12.26
N HIS A 207 -17.60 -3.53 12.91
CA HIS A 207 -16.20 -3.65 13.30
C HIS A 207 -15.26 -3.62 12.09
N ILE A 208 -15.57 -4.34 11.01
CA ILE A 208 -14.79 -4.30 9.76
C ILE A 208 -14.79 -2.89 9.18
N SER A 209 -15.94 -2.20 9.15
CA SER A 209 -16.02 -0.82 8.66
C SER A 209 -15.14 0.13 9.47
N VAL A 210 -15.20 0.05 10.80
CA VAL A 210 -14.38 0.89 11.70
C VAL A 210 -12.89 0.55 11.57
N MET A 211 -12.53 -0.73 11.45
CA MET A 211 -11.14 -1.14 11.20
C MET A 211 -10.62 -0.60 9.86
N ASN A 212 -11.42 -0.66 8.81
CA ASN A 212 -11.07 -0.11 7.50
C ASN A 212 -10.91 1.40 7.54
N GLU A 213 -11.79 2.11 8.25
CA GLU A 213 -11.69 3.56 8.42
C GLU A 213 -10.41 3.96 9.18
N LEU A 214 -10.16 3.33 10.33
CA LEU A 214 -8.96 3.58 11.14
C LEU A 214 -7.67 3.19 10.39
N GLY A 215 -7.70 2.06 9.68
CA GLY A 215 -6.58 1.60 8.87
C GLY A 215 -6.28 2.54 7.71
N ALA A 216 -7.31 3.01 7.00
CA ALA A 216 -7.15 3.99 5.93
C ALA A 216 -6.62 5.33 6.45
N ALA A 217 -7.15 5.83 7.56
CA ALA A 217 -6.67 7.06 8.20
C ALA A 217 -5.20 6.95 8.60
N TYR A 218 -4.79 5.83 9.21
CA TYR A 218 -3.40 5.56 9.58
C TYR A 218 -2.48 5.52 8.34
N LEU A 219 -2.90 4.85 7.27
CA LEU A 219 -2.11 4.78 6.04
C LEU A 219 -1.95 6.14 5.36
N LEU A 220 -2.99 6.98 5.39
CA LEU A 220 -2.92 8.35 4.89
C LEU A 220 -1.95 9.20 5.70
N ASP A 221 -2.01 9.12 7.04
CA ASP A 221 -1.11 9.86 7.93
C ASP A 221 0.36 9.47 7.74
N GLU A 222 0.66 8.17 7.69
CA GLU A 222 2.03 7.70 7.42
C GLU A 222 2.50 8.07 6.01
N THR A 223 1.62 8.00 5.00
CA THR A 223 1.96 8.43 3.64
C THR A 223 2.31 9.91 3.60
N GLU A 224 1.51 10.76 4.25
CA GLU A 224 1.76 12.19 4.33
C GLU A 224 3.08 12.50 5.04
N LYS A 225 3.36 11.81 6.15
CA LYS A 225 4.62 11.91 6.88
C LYS A 225 5.81 11.52 6.01
N TYR A 226 5.77 10.40 5.31
CA TYR A 226 6.84 9.99 4.40
C TYR A 226 7.02 10.96 3.23
N MET A 227 5.92 11.53 2.70
CA MET A 227 5.96 12.55 1.65
C MET A 227 6.69 13.81 2.14
N ARG A 228 6.35 14.31 3.34
CA ARG A 228 7.02 15.48 3.94
C ARG A 228 8.51 15.24 4.17
N ILE A 229 8.88 14.07 4.69
CA ILE A 229 10.29 13.69 4.90
C ILE A 229 11.05 13.64 3.57
N THR A 230 10.44 13.02 2.55
CA THR A 230 11.06 12.88 1.22
C THR A 230 11.26 14.25 0.56
N LEU A 231 10.25 15.12 0.64
CA LEU A 231 10.34 16.48 0.09
C LEU A 231 11.44 17.30 0.78
N ALA A 232 11.51 17.23 2.12
CA ALA A 232 12.57 17.88 2.88
C ALA A 232 13.95 17.36 2.51
N GLY A 233 14.11 16.04 2.40
CA GLY A 233 15.35 15.41 1.96
C GLY A 233 15.75 15.86 0.55
N HIS A 234 14.80 15.94 -0.38
CA HIS A 234 15.06 16.41 -1.74
C HIS A 234 15.48 17.88 -1.79
N ALA A 235 14.83 18.75 -1.00
CA ALA A 235 15.20 20.16 -0.90
C ALA A 235 16.63 20.35 -0.37
N VAL A 236 17.00 19.57 0.66
CA VAL A 236 18.37 19.58 1.22
C VAL A 236 19.39 19.11 0.17
N CYS A 237 19.13 17.97 -0.49
CA CYS A 237 20.03 17.45 -1.53
C CYS A 237 20.22 18.44 -2.70
N SER A 238 19.13 19.03 -3.20
CA SER A 238 19.19 20.02 -4.28
C SER A 238 19.97 21.26 -3.88
N THR A 239 19.83 21.72 -2.63
CA THR A 239 20.62 22.83 -2.09
C THR A 239 22.10 22.50 -2.02
N ILE A 240 22.46 21.29 -1.57
CA ILE A 240 23.85 20.81 -1.52
C ILE A 240 24.45 20.75 -2.94
N ILE A 241 23.71 20.20 -3.91
CA ILE A 241 24.15 20.15 -5.32
C ILE A 241 24.41 21.57 -5.85
N PHE A 242 23.51 22.51 -5.57
CA PHE A 242 23.67 23.91 -5.96
C PHE A 242 24.93 24.54 -5.36
N ILE A 243 25.18 24.32 -4.06
CA ILE A 243 26.38 24.81 -3.37
C ILE A 243 27.65 24.22 -4.00
N ILE A 244 27.68 22.91 -4.24
CA ILE A 244 28.81 22.23 -4.88
C ILE A 244 29.05 22.82 -6.28
N PHE A 245 28.01 22.96 -7.10
CA PHE A 245 28.11 23.53 -8.44
C PHE A 245 28.63 24.98 -8.41
N TYR A 246 28.15 25.79 -7.46
CA TYR A 246 28.61 27.17 -7.32
C TYR A 246 30.11 27.25 -6.99
N PHE A 247 30.58 26.49 -5.99
CA PHE A 247 31.97 26.57 -5.55
C PHE A 247 32.95 25.87 -6.49
N PHE A 248 32.61 24.69 -6.99
CA PHE A 248 33.53 23.85 -7.74
C PHE A 248 33.45 24.03 -9.25
N VAL A 249 32.33 24.51 -9.80
CA VAL A 249 32.17 24.68 -11.25
C VAL A 249 32.15 26.16 -11.63
N SER A 250 31.27 26.94 -11.02
CA SER A 250 31.06 28.34 -11.42
C SER A 250 32.27 29.22 -11.13
N LYS A 251 32.95 29.03 -9.99
CA LYS A 251 34.13 29.82 -9.62
C LYS A 251 35.33 29.57 -10.55
N PRO A 252 35.75 28.33 -10.86
CA PRO A 252 36.81 28.09 -11.84
C PRO A 252 36.47 28.59 -13.24
N ILE A 253 35.24 28.39 -13.73
CA ILE A 253 34.83 28.92 -15.04
C ILE A 253 34.96 30.45 -15.07
N LYS A 254 34.51 31.15 -14.03
CA LYS A 254 34.67 32.61 -13.94
C LYS A 254 36.12 33.06 -13.91
N GLN A 255 37.02 32.28 -13.30
CA GLN A 255 38.45 32.56 -13.32
C GLN A 255 39.03 32.36 -14.73
N GLN A 256 38.67 31.27 -15.41
CA GLN A 256 39.10 30.99 -16.78
C GLN A 256 38.61 32.07 -17.76
N LEU A 257 37.36 32.51 -17.63
CA LEU A 257 36.82 33.61 -18.46
C LEU A 257 37.60 34.91 -18.26
N ARG A 258 37.99 35.27 -17.04
CA ARG A 258 38.83 36.47 -16.80
C ARG A 258 40.21 36.36 -17.42
N ILE A 259 40.80 35.16 -17.41
CA ILE A 259 42.09 34.92 -18.08
C ILE A 259 41.94 35.10 -19.59
N ILE A 260 40.87 34.55 -20.17
CA ILE A 260 40.55 34.73 -21.60
C ILE A 260 40.35 36.21 -21.93
N ASP A 261 39.53 36.94 -21.17
CA ASP A 261 39.31 38.38 -21.39
C ASP A 261 40.62 39.18 -21.33
N SER A 262 41.49 38.87 -20.37
CA SER A 262 42.81 39.50 -20.27
C SER A 262 43.71 39.18 -21.47
N LEU A 263 43.73 37.93 -21.93
CA LEU A 263 44.48 37.52 -23.12
C LEU A 263 43.94 38.22 -24.36
N THR A 264 42.63 38.29 -24.53
CA THR A 264 41.97 38.99 -25.64
C THR A 264 42.34 40.47 -25.67
N ASN A 265 42.31 41.16 -24.51
CA ASN A 265 42.73 42.56 -24.42
C ASN A 265 44.21 42.77 -24.77
N ILE A 266 45.09 41.88 -24.34
CA ILE A 266 46.52 41.91 -24.70
C ILE A 266 46.68 41.75 -26.21
N THR A 267 46.01 40.76 -26.81
CA THR A 267 46.05 40.51 -28.25
C THR A 267 45.60 41.73 -29.06
N PHE A 268 44.51 42.39 -28.64
CA PHE A 268 44.04 43.61 -29.29
C PHE A 268 44.93 44.83 -29.07
N SER A 269 45.79 44.82 -28.05
CA SER A 269 46.74 45.90 -27.78
C SER A 269 47.99 45.84 -28.66
N ILE A 270 48.25 44.72 -29.33
CA ILE A 270 49.42 44.55 -30.21
C ILE A 270 49.07 44.99 -31.63
N PRO A 271 49.80 45.96 -32.22
CA PRO A 271 49.56 46.38 -33.60
C PRO A 271 49.65 45.19 -34.57
N PRO A 272 48.75 45.08 -35.56
CA PRO A 272 48.75 43.96 -36.51
C PRO A 272 50.07 43.80 -37.27
N SER A 273 50.82 44.89 -37.48
CA SER A 273 52.15 44.86 -38.09
C SER A 273 53.16 44.08 -37.25
N ILE A 274 53.16 44.28 -35.92
CA ILE A 274 54.06 43.58 -34.99
C ILE A 274 53.64 42.11 -34.89
N TYR A 275 52.33 41.86 -34.73
CA TYR A 275 51.78 40.50 -34.65
C TYR A 275 52.16 39.65 -35.87
N ASN A 276 51.98 40.18 -37.08
CA ASN A 276 52.29 39.45 -38.31
C ASN A 276 53.80 39.34 -38.60
N SER A 277 54.62 40.25 -38.05
CA SER A 277 56.07 40.25 -38.28
C SER A 277 56.85 39.23 -37.43
N SER A 278 56.27 38.75 -36.32
CA SER A 278 56.96 37.86 -35.38
C SER A 278 56.21 36.53 -35.21
N PRO A 279 56.66 35.45 -35.87
CA PRO A 279 56.06 34.12 -35.74
C PRO A 279 56.02 33.63 -34.29
N LYS A 280 57.04 34.01 -33.49
CA LYS A 280 57.11 33.67 -32.06
C LYS A 280 56.00 34.32 -31.25
N ILE A 281 55.72 35.60 -31.48
CA ILE A 281 54.63 36.32 -30.80
C ILE A 281 53.28 35.73 -31.22
N LYS A 282 53.10 35.45 -32.52
CA LYS A 282 51.88 34.81 -33.03
C LYS A 282 51.63 33.44 -32.41
N ASN A 283 52.64 32.57 -32.36
CA ASN A 283 52.54 31.24 -31.77
C ASN A 283 52.27 31.31 -30.26
N PHE A 284 52.90 32.24 -29.55
CA PHE A 284 52.64 32.46 -28.13
C PHE A 284 51.20 32.88 -27.85
N ILE A 285 50.62 33.76 -28.67
CA ILE A 285 49.26 34.25 -28.48
C ILE A 285 48.21 33.19 -28.84
N GLU A 286 48.41 32.47 -29.95
CA GLU A 286 47.44 31.46 -30.42
C GLU A 286 47.48 30.18 -29.58
N ASN A 287 48.67 29.74 -29.13
CA ASN A 287 48.87 28.44 -28.51
C ASN A 287 49.34 28.50 -27.04
N GLY A 288 49.62 29.70 -26.50
CA GLY A 288 50.07 29.88 -25.11
C GLY A 288 51.46 29.31 -24.80
N LYS A 289 52.26 29.00 -25.83
CA LYS A 289 53.60 28.40 -25.69
C LYS A 289 54.68 29.34 -26.20
N LEU A 290 55.69 29.60 -25.38
CA LEU A 290 56.97 30.15 -25.85
C LEU A 290 57.79 28.96 -26.33
N GLU A 291 58.08 28.89 -27.63
CA GLU A 291 59.08 27.93 -28.13
C GLU A 291 60.43 28.27 -27.47
N GLU A 292 61.03 27.25 -26.82
CA GLU A 292 62.43 27.31 -26.35
C GLU A 292 63.41 27.47 -27.53
#